data_AF-A0A178BBS5-F1
#
_entry.id   AF-A0A178BBS5-F1
#
_cell.length_a   1.000
_cell.length_b   1.000
_cell.length_c   1.000
_cell.angle_alpha   90.00
_cell.angle_beta   90.00
_cell.angle_gamma   90.00
#
_symmetry.space_group_name_H-M   'P 1'
#
loop_
_entity.id
_entity.type
_entity.pdbx_description
1 polymer ?
#
loop_
_entity_poly.entity_id
_entity_poly.type
_entity_poly.pdbx_seq_one_letter_code
_entity_poly.pdbx_strand_id
1 'polypeptide(L)'
;MLDQPSTNDASSSPSAPAPTDGDSSATQDQNHSSQGPAPGLYAPPLANDNFPDDSISGIVARLMNPPEYLYNSEDQTYTLPINWVVGVAGPERFERLPYQDRYVLRREDELREQGEEAGLSADIMDWLKGGEETLTLPASHFE
;
A
#
# COMPACT_ATOMS: atom_id res chain seq x y z
N MET A 1 25.46 -2.70 51.48
CA MET A 1 26.92 -2.70 51.25
C MET A 1 27.18 -3.64 50.08
N LEU A 2 27.55 -3.21 48.87
CA LEU A 2 27.52 -1.86 48.27
C LEU A 2 26.87 -1.95 46.87
N ASP A 3 26.32 -0.86 46.33
CA ASP A 3 24.93 -0.41 46.49
C ASP A 3 24.55 0.44 45.22
N GLN A 4 23.32 0.96 45.08
CA GLN A 4 22.89 1.82 43.94
C GLN A 4 23.58 3.21 43.96
N PRO A 5 23.74 3.99 42.85
CA PRO A 5 22.76 4.18 41.75
C PRO A 5 23.33 4.47 40.33
N SER A 6 22.46 4.72 39.34
CA SER A 6 22.50 5.93 38.48
C SER A 6 21.34 5.96 37.47
N THR A 7 20.47 6.96 37.63
CA THR A 7 19.44 7.35 36.65
C THR A 7 20.03 8.39 35.70
N ASN A 8 20.09 8.11 34.40
CA ASN A 8 20.35 9.12 33.39
C ASN A 8 19.04 9.54 32.71
N ASP A 9 18.41 10.58 33.27
CA ASP A 9 17.47 11.40 32.52
C ASP A 9 18.25 12.20 31.46
N ALA A 10 17.74 12.23 30.23
CA ALA A 10 18.27 13.06 29.16
C ALA A 10 17.12 13.64 28.33
N SER A 11 16.23 14.37 29.00
CA SER A 11 15.28 15.27 28.35
C SER A 11 16.02 16.23 27.39
N SER A 12 15.63 16.26 26.11
CA SER A 12 16.10 17.24 25.13
C SER A 12 15.05 17.47 24.04
N SER A 13 14.06 18.31 24.36
CA SER A 13 13.09 18.82 23.40
C SER A 13 13.64 20.05 22.68
N PRO A 14 13.79 20.03 21.34
CA PRO A 14 13.85 21.25 20.54
C PRO A 14 12.43 21.74 20.20
N SER A 15 12.14 23.01 20.49
CA SER A 15 10.84 23.64 20.21
C SER A 15 10.87 24.57 19.00
N ALA A 16 9.70 24.76 18.38
CA ALA A 16 9.32 25.85 17.45
C ALA A 16 9.87 25.75 16.00
N PRO A 17 9.22 26.37 14.98
CA PRO A 17 8.16 27.39 15.07
C PRO A 17 6.82 27.08 14.33
N ALA A 18 5.94 28.09 14.34
CA ALA A 18 4.51 28.08 14.00
C ALA A 18 4.17 27.97 12.50
N PRO A 19 2.91 27.63 12.15
CA PRO A 19 2.41 27.70 10.77
C PRO A 19 2.38 29.13 10.22
N THR A 20 2.58 29.24 8.91
CA THR A 20 2.48 30.51 8.18
C THR A 20 1.13 30.58 7.47
N ASP A 21 0.23 31.44 7.96
CA ASP A 21 -0.99 31.82 7.24
C ASP A 21 -0.61 32.55 5.94
N GLY A 22 -1.08 32.01 4.81
CA GLY A 22 -0.80 32.51 3.46
C GLY A 22 -2.08 32.65 2.64
N ASP A 23 -3.00 33.51 3.09
CA ASP A 23 -4.11 33.95 2.23
C ASP A 23 -3.59 34.91 1.15
N SER A 24 -3.84 34.58 -0.11
CA SER A 24 -3.85 35.54 -1.22
C SER A 24 -4.58 34.98 -2.44
N SER A 25 -5.89 35.20 -2.45
CA SER A 25 -6.70 35.67 -3.58
C SER A 25 -6.34 35.23 -5.02
N ALA A 26 -7.36 34.68 -5.68
CA ALA A 26 -7.36 34.39 -7.11
C ALA A 26 -6.98 35.60 -7.99
N THR A 27 -6.27 35.34 -9.09
CA THR A 27 -6.31 36.22 -10.28
C THR A 27 -6.61 35.37 -11.50
N GLN A 28 -7.76 35.65 -12.10
CA GLN A 28 -8.32 34.96 -13.26
C GLN A 28 -7.82 35.64 -14.53
N ASP A 29 -6.72 35.16 -15.12
CA ASP A 29 -6.26 35.66 -16.42
C ASP A 29 -6.78 34.78 -17.57
N GLN A 30 -7.88 35.21 -18.17
CA GLN A 30 -8.34 34.67 -19.45
C GLN A 30 -7.51 35.29 -20.57
N ASN A 31 -6.52 34.56 -21.10
CA ASN A 31 -5.84 34.97 -22.32
C ASN A 31 -5.89 33.86 -23.38
N HIS A 32 -6.97 33.88 -24.18
CA HIS A 32 -7.12 33.04 -25.36
C HIS A 32 -6.09 33.44 -26.43
N SER A 33 -4.94 32.77 -26.45
CA SER A 33 -4.04 32.75 -27.59
C SER A 33 -4.27 31.49 -28.42
N SER A 34 -4.79 31.67 -29.64
CA SER A 34 -5.16 30.61 -30.57
C SER A 34 -3.93 29.86 -31.11
N GLN A 35 -3.39 28.91 -30.35
CA GLN A 35 -2.41 27.96 -30.87
C GLN A 35 -3.11 26.91 -31.75
N GLY A 36 -2.74 26.87 -33.03
CA GLY A 36 -3.13 25.78 -33.92
C GLY A 36 -2.57 24.43 -33.45
N PRO A 37 -3.15 23.31 -33.89
CA PRO A 37 -2.74 21.97 -33.44
C PRO A 37 -1.27 21.72 -33.81
N ALA A 38 -0.41 21.55 -32.80
CA ALA A 38 1.00 21.24 -32.99
C ALA A 38 1.14 19.80 -33.54
N PRO A 39 1.68 19.61 -34.77
CA PRO A 39 1.92 18.28 -35.29
C PRO A 39 3.16 17.67 -34.62
N GLY A 40 3.00 16.56 -33.90
CA GLY A 40 4.16 15.73 -33.52
C GLY A 40 4.24 15.17 -32.10
N LEU A 41 3.23 15.33 -31.23
CA LEU A 41 3.20 14.68 -29.92
C LEU A 41 1.85 14.01 -29.65
N TYR A 42 1.62 12.88 -30.32
CA TYR A 42 0.53 11.95 -29.98
C TYR A 42 0.88 11.16 -28.70
N ALA A 43 0.87 11.83 -27.56
CA ALA A 43 0.49 11.12 -26.34
C ALA A 43 -0.99 10.75 -26.52
N PRO A 44 -1.37 9.45 -26.57
CA PRO A 44 -2.78 9.11 -26.56
C PRO A 44 -3.39 9.72 -25.29
N PRO A 45 -4.59 10.32 -25.34
CA PRO A 45 -5.26 10.71 -24.12
C PRO A 45 -5.35 9.45 -23.24
N LEU A 46 -4.94 9.57 -21.98
CA LEU A 46 -5.12 8.52 -20.96
C LEU A 46 -6.61 8.49 -20.60
N ALA A 47 -7.43 8.09 -21.57
CA ALA A 47 -8.87 7.91 -21.45
C ALA A 47 -9.12 6.62 -20.67
N ASN A 48 -8.85 6.70 -19.37
CA ASN A 48 -9.42 5.90 -18.28
C ASN A 48 -8.73 6.36 -16.99
N ASP A 49 -9.32 7.32 -16.28
CA ASP A 49 -9.09 7.59 -14.85
C ASP A 49 -9.61 6.43 -13.98
N ASN A 50 -9.40 5.19 -14.44
CA ASN A 50 -9.76 3.96 -13.75
C ASN A 50 -8.62 3.62 -12.78
N PHE A 51 -8.27 4.61 -11.94
CA PHE A 51 -7.37 4.43 -10.82
C PHE A 51 -7.88 3.25 -9.98
N PRO A 52 -6.98 2.37 -9.50
CA PRO A 52 -7.39 1.29 -8.62
C PRO A 52 -8.13 1.87 -7.40
N ASP A 53 -9.21 1.21 -6.98
CA ASP A 53 -9.87 1.57 -5.73
C ASP A 53 -8.98 1.14 -4.56
N ASP A 54 -8.26 2.11 -3.99
CA ASP A 54 -7.34 1.92 -2.87
C ASP A 54 -8.05 1.95 -1.50
N SER A 55 -9.39 1.91 -1.49
CA SER A 55 -10.16 1.51 -0.30
C SER A 55 -9.79 0.08 0.13
N ILE A 56 -9.98 -0.24 1.43
CA ILE A 56 -9.69 -1.58 1.94
C ILE A 56 -10.52 -2.64 1.20
N SER A 57 -11.79 -2.36 0.93
CA SER A 57 -12.66 -3.24 0.13
C SER A 57 -12.15 -3.44 -1.31
N GLY A 58 -11.67 -2.37 -1.96
CA GLY A 58 -11.10 -2.42 -3.30
C GLY A 58 -9.75 -3.15 -3.36
N ILE A 59 -8.93 -3.05 -2.32
CA ILE A 59 -7.68 -3.82 -2.16
C ILE A 59 -8.01 -5.30 -1.91
N VAL A 60 -8.90 -5.62 -0.97
CA VAL A 60 -9.30 -7.00 -0.64
C VAL A 60 -9.96 -7.67 -1.84
N ALA A 61 -10.84 -6.98 -2.58
CA ALA A 61 -11.41 -7.50 -3.81
C ALA A 61 -10.34 -7.87 -4.85
N ARG A 62 -9.29 -7.05 -5.00
CA ARG A 62 -8.14 -7.36 -5.89
C ARG A 62 -7.29 -8.53 -5.39
N LEU A 63 -7.09 -8.65 -4.08
CA LEU A 63 -6.33 -9.76 -3.48
C LEU A 63 -7.07 -11.10 -3.55
N MET A 64 -8.40 -11.07 -3.42
CA MET A 64 -9.27 -12.26 -3.53
C MET A 64 -9.59 -12.63 -4.99
N ASN A 65 -9.23 -11.78 -5.97
CA ASN A 65 -9.33 -12.08 -7.40
C ASN A 65 -7.94 -12.06 -8.08
N PRO A 66 -7.03 -12.98 -7.71
CA PRO A 66 -5.70 -13.04 -8.30
C PRO A 66 -5.76 -13.37 -9.81
N PRO A 67 -4.84 -12.82 -10.63
CA PRO A 67 -4.83 -13.05 -12.07
C PRO A 67 -4.42 -14.49 -12.44
N GLU A 68 -4.91 -14.99 -13.58
CA GLU A 68 -4.72 -16.38 -14.04
C GLU A 68 -3.26 -16.85 -14.11
N TYR A 69 -2.28 -15.95 -14.29
CA TYR A 69 -0.86 -16.34 -14.31
C TYR A 69 -0.31 -16.76 -12.94
N LEU A 70 -1.03 -16.50 -11.85
CA LEU A 70 -0.74 -17.02 -10.51
C LEU A 70 -1.45 -18.36 -10.23
N TYR A 71 -2.34 -18.80 -11.12
CA TYR A 71 -3.06 -20.07 -11.02
C TYR A 71 -2.22 -21.21 -11.59
N ASN A 72 -2.00 -22.24 -10.77
CA ASN A 72 -1.47 -23.52 -11.20
C ASN A 72 -2.64 -24.48 -11.45
N SER A 73 -2.87 -24.81 -12.73
CA SER A 73 -3.95 -25.69 -13.16
C SER A 73 -3.70 -27.17 -12.89
N GLU A 74 -2.46 -27.61 -12.64
CA GLU A 74 -2.15 -29.00 -12.31
C GLU A 74 -2.56 -29.33 -10.87
N ASP A 75 -2.25 -28.43 -9.93
CA ASP A 75 -2.53 -28.59 -8.50
C ASP A 75 -3.83 -27.89 -8.04
N GLN A 76 -4.51 -27.17 -8.93
CA GLN A 76 -5.68 -26.30 -8.62
C GLN A 76 -5.42 -25.30 -7.47
N THR A 77 -4.24 -24.67 -7.48
CA THR A 77 -3.81 -23.72 -6.45
C THR A 77 -3.47 -22.36 -7.05
N TYR A 78 -3.59 -21.29 -6.25
CA TYR A 78 -2.96 -20.01 -6.53
C TYR A 78 -1.70 -19.87 -5.70
N THR A 79 -0.61 -19.41 -6.33
CA THR A 79 0.62 -19.04 -5.62
C THR A 79 0.79 -17.52 -5.64
N LEU A 80 0.62 -16.89 -4.48
CA LEU A 80 0.72 -15.44 -4.30
C LEU A 80 2.14 -15.08 -3.82
N PRO A 81 2.98 -14.43 -4.65
CA PRO A 81 4.23 -13.86 -4.17
C PRO A 81 3.97 -12.56 -3.42
N ILE A 82 4.68 -12.31 -2.32
CA ILE A 82 4.52 -11.11 -1.49
C ILE A 82 4.68 -9.82 -2.30
N ASN A 83 5.58 -9.81 -3.30
CA ASN A 83 5.80 -8.68 -4.20
C ASN A 83 4.56 -8.31 -5.04
N TRP A 84 3.71 -9.29 -5.40
CA TRP A 84 2.43 -9.00 -6.08
C TRP A 84 1.44 -8.37 -5.11
N VAL A 85 1.32 -8.90 -3.89
CA VAL A 85 0.41 -8.35 -2.87
C VAL A 85 0.82 -6.92 -2.46
N VAL A 86 2.12 -6.67 -2.32
CA VAL A 86 2.69 -5.32 -2.13
C VAL A 86 2.33 -4.38 -3.29
N GLY A 87 2.36 -4.88 -4.54
CA GLY A 87 1.95 -4.13 -5.72
C GLY A 87 0.44 -3.87 -5.82
N VAL A 88 -0.40 -4.72 -5.21
CA VAL A 88 -1.86 -4.54 -5.16
C VAL A 88 -2.29 -3.61 -4.03
N ALA A 89 -1.75 -3.81 -2.82
CA ALA A 89 -2.17 -3.09 -1.62
C ALA A 89 -1.42 -1.78 -1.36
N GLY A 90 -0.26 -1.59 -2.02
CA GLY A 90 0.60 -0.41 -1.88
C GLY A 90 1.78 -0.63 -0.92
N PRO A 91 3.03 -0.32 -1.32
CA PRO A 91 4.23 -0.57 -0.50
C PRO A 91 4.28 0.22 0.79
N GLU A 92 3.58 1.35 0.88
CA GLU A 92 3.42 2.16 2.08
C GLU A 92 2.68 1.44 3.22
N ARG A 93 1.90 0.39 2.94
CA ARG A 93 1.25 -0.45 3.95
C ARG A 93 2.18 -1.49 4.60
N PHE A 94 3.40 -1.64 4.07
CA PHE A 94 4.34 -2.67 4.48
C PHE A 94 5.59 -2.08 5.16
N GLU A 95 6.25 -2.93 5.94
CA GLU A 95 7.60 -2.73 6.47
C GLU A 95 8.52 -3.81 5.92
N ARG A 96 9.73 -3.42 5.49
CA ARG A 96 10.76 -4.35 5.01
C ARG A 96 11.63 -4.78 6.18
N LEU A 97 11.60 -6.06 6.53
CA LEU A 97 12.43 -6.61 7.61
C LEU A 97 13.90 -6.68 7.18
N PRO A 98 14.83 -5.98 7.87
CA PRO A 98 16.20 -5.79 7.40
C PRO A 98 17.05 -7.07 7.35
N TYR A 99 16.62 -8.14 8.02
CA TYR A 99 17.35 -9.42 8.11
C TYR A 99 16.79 -10.53 7.21
N GLN A 100 15.61 -10.34 6.64
CA GLN A 100 14.88 -11.38 5.88
C GLN A 100 14.56 -10.95 4.44
N ASP A 101 14.87 -9.70 4.08
CA ASP A 101 14.50 -9.05 2.82
C ASP A 101 13.02 -9.24 2.42
N ARG A 102 12.14 -9.25 3.42
CA ARG A 102 10.72 -9.56 3.27
C ARG A 102 9.85 -8.40 3.71
N TYR A 103 8.75 -8.19 2.99
CA TYR A 103 7.69 -7.26 3.35
C TYR A 103 6.71 -7.92 4.32
N VAL A 104 6.35 -7.20 5.39
CA VAL A 104 5.35 -7.60 6.39
C VAL A 104 4.36 -6.45 6.55
N LEU A 105 3.07 -6.78 6.69
CA LEU A 105 2.02 -5.77 6.83
C LEU A 105 2.19 -5.01 8.16
N ARG A 106 2.15 -3.67 8.09
CA ARG A 106 2.32 -2.79 9.26
C ARG A 106 1.37 -3.16 10.39
N ARG A 107 1.82 -2.94 11.62
CA ARG A 107 1.03 -3.31 12.81
C ARG A 107 -0.25 -2.49 12.95
N GLU A 108 -0.23 -1.25 12.46
CA GLU A 108 -1.26 -0.22 12.58
C GLU A 108 -1.95 0.04 11.23
N ASP A 109 -1.85 -0.88 10.26
CA ASP A 109 -2.48 -0.71 8.95
C ASP A 109 -3.98 -1.04 8.99
N GLU A 110 -4.81 -0.21 8.37
CA GLU A 110 -6.24 -0.44 8.22
C GLU A 110 -6.56 -1.79 7.55
N LEU A 111 -5.73 -2.26 6.60
CA LEU A 111 -5.90 -3.57 5.98
C LEU A 111 -5.77 -4.70 7.02
N ARG A 112 -4.95 -4.52 8.05
CA ARG A 112 -4.75 -5.51 9.12
C ARG A 112 -5.93 -5.53 10.11
N GLU A 113 -6.59 -4.40 10.31
CA GLU A 113 -7.73 -4.27 11.22
C GLU A 113 -9.05 -4.67 10.54
N GLN A 114 -9.27 -4.21 9.31
CA GLN A 114 -10.55 -4.34 8.59
C GLN A 114 -10.52 -5.41 7.48
N GLY A 115 -9.34 -5.93 7.09
CA GLY A 115 -9.23 -6.83 5.95
C GLY A 115 -10.04 -8.12 6.10
N GLU A 116 -10.05 -8.73 7.30
CA GLU A 116 -10.84 -9.93 7.61
C GLU A 116 -12.36 -9.61 7.54
N GLU A 117 -12.79 -8.44 8.03
CA GLU A 117 -14.19 -7.98 7.93
C GLU A 117 -14.62 -7.64 6.50
N ALA A 118 -13.67 -7.17 5.67
CA ALA A 118 -13.84 -6.91 4.25
C ALA A 118 -13.81 -8.18 3.37
N GLY A 119 -13.63 -9.37 3.96
CA GLY A 119 -13.67 -10.66 3.29
C GLY A 119 -12.31 -11.25 2.88
N LEU A 120 -11.20 -10.71 3.39
CA LEU A 120 -9.89 -11.32 3.19
C LEU A 120 -9.77 -12.62 4.01
N SER A 121 -9.22 -13.66 3.39
CA SER A 121 -8.90 -14.92 4.08
C SER A 121 -8.05 -14.69 5.34
N ALA A 122 -8.39 -15.40 6.42
CA ALA A 122 -7.57 -15.47 7.62
C ALA A 122 -6.16 -16.04 7.36
N ASP A 123 -6.03 -17.01 6.44
CA ASP A 123 -4.74 -17.61 6.05
C ASP A 123 -3.86 -16.60 5.29
N ILE A 124 -4.46 -15.83 4.37
CA ILE A 124 -3.76 -14.72 3.70
C ILE A 124 -3.35 -13.67 4.73
N MET A 125 -4.24 -13.32 5.66
CA MET A 125 -3.99 -12.32 6.67
C MET A 125 -2.88 -12.74 7.66
N ASP A 126 -2.83 -14.01 8.10
CA ASP A 126 -1.73 -14.52 8.94
C ASP A 126 -0.40 -14.55 8.18
N TRP A 127 -0.42 -15.00 6.92
CA TRP A 127 0.76 -14.95 6.06
C TRP A 127 1.32 -13.53 5.89
N LEU A 128 0.45 -12.51 5.72
CA LEU A 128 0.84 -11.09 5.67
C LEU A 128 1.38 -10.56 7.00
N LYS A 129 0.95 -11.13 8.14
CA LYS A 129 1.45 -10.80 9.49
C LYS A 129 2.85 -11.40 9.75
N GLY A 130 3.26 -12.49 9.09
CA GLY A 130 4.57 -13.12 9.37
C GLY A 130 5.03 -14.38 8.63
N GLY A 131 4.35 -14.85 7.57
CA GLY A 131 4.66 -16.12 6.86
C GLY A 131 5.90 -16.14 5.94
N GLU A 132 5.81 -16.81 4.78
CA GLU A 132 6.90 -16.98 3.81
C GLU A 132 6.90 -15.94 2.66
N GLU A 133 7.85 -15.97 1.72
CA GLU A 133 7.84 -15.07 0.54
C GLU A 133 6.66 -15.33 -0.41
N THR A 134 6.21 -16.58 -0.47
CA THR A 134 5.10 -17.05 -1.30
C THR A 134 4.06 -17.76 -0.45
N LEU A 135 2.78 -17.57 -0.76
CA LEU A 135 1.67 -18.33 -0.18
C LEU A 135 0.99 -19.15 -1.28
N THR A 136 0.85 -20.46 -1.08
CA THR A 136 0.11 -21.33 -1.98
C THR A 136 -1.18 -21.79 -1.30
N LEU A 137 -2.33 -21.48 -1.89
CA LEU A 137 -3.67 -21.82 -1.39
C LEU A 137 -4.51 -22.51 -2.49
N PRO A 138 -5.46 -23.40 -2.13
CA PRO A 138 -6.38 -24.00 -3.11
C PRO A 138 -7.29 -22.94 -3.75
N ALA A 139 -7.71 -23.17 -4.99
CA ALA A 139 -8.58 -22.26 -5.75
C ALA A 139 -9.89 -21.92 -5.02
N SER A 140 -10.46 -22.90 -4.29
CA SER A 140 -11.66 -22.74 -3.47
C SER A 140 -11.50 -21.74 -2.32
N HIS A 141 -10.31 -21.18 -2.09
CA HIS A 141 -10.10 -20.09 -1.15
C HIS A 141 -10.40 -18.69 -1.75
N PHE A 142 -10.65 -18.61 -3.06
CA PHE A 142 -10.83 -17.37 -3.82
C PHE A 142 -12.22 -17.28 -4.50
N GLU A 143 -13.16 -18.15 -4.11
CA GLU A 143 -14.54 -18.25 -4.64
C GLU A 143 -15.61 -17.73 -3.66
#